data_AF-A0A8B8F9U1-F1
#
_entry.id   AF-A0A8B8F9U1-F1
#
_cell.length_a   1.000
_cell.length_b   1.000
_cell.length_c   1.000
_cell.angle_alpha   90.00
_cell.angle_beta   90.00
_cell.angle_gamma   90.00
#
_symmetry.space_group_name_H-M   'P 1'
#
loop_
_entity.id
_entity.type
_entity.pdbx_description
1 polymer ?
#
loop_
_entity_poly.entity_id
_entity_poly.type
_entity_poly.pdbx_seq_one_letter_code
_entity_poly.pdbx_strand_id
1 'polypeptide(L)'
;MAILMLPNDIISEVQALKVGGLDTNKLIYTIRIKVFSVLNDDGAVSTENMGYTRLCSVNMSKNRRYCVETLKNMFDKARIRINLNLLGVLVSDLEDDDYEGKCNCIVGSSDNPLFPLLSLVAEASQENKNDENHYKCKHGDFPDIA
;
A
#
# COMPACT_ATOMS: atom_id res chain seq x y z
N MET A 1 7.50 8.10 16.79
CA MET A 1 6.45 8.67 15.93
C MET A 1 5.29 7.69 15.98
N ALA A 2 4.07 8.10 16.31
CA ALA A 2 2.93 7.17 16.37
C ALA A 2 2.24 7.15 15.00
N ILE A 3 2.39 6.05 14.26
CA ILE A 3 1.78 5.82 12.96
C ILE A 3 0.51 4.99 13.17
N LEU A 4 -0.62 5.39 12.57
CA LEU A 4 -1.90 4.68 12.65
C LEU A 4 -1.99 3.66 11.51
N MET A 5 -2.24 2.39 11.83
CA MET A 5 -2.53 1.35 10.84
C MET A 5 -4.00 1.41 10.41
N LEU A 6 -4.27 1.28 9.11
CA LEU A 6 -5.63 1.08 8.60
C LEU A 6 -5.99 -0.41 8.66
N PRO A 7 -7.11 -0.80 9.27
CA PRO A 7 -7.49 -2.21 9.38
C PRO A 7 -7.92 -2.83 8.05
N ASN A 8 -7.64 -4.14 7.91
CA ASN A 8 -8.05 -5.01 6.81
C ASN A 8 -9.55 -5.38 6.85
N ASP A 9 -10.44 -4.40 7.04
CA ASP A 9 -11.88 -4.62 7.25
C ASP A 9 -12.59 -5.26 6.03
N ILE A 10 -11.92 -5.28 4.87
CA ILE A 10 -12.45 -5.84 3.62
C ILE A 10 -12.69 -7.36 3.68
N ILE A 11 -11.95 -8.10 4.51
CA ILE A 11 -12.10 -9.57 4.60
C ILE A 11 -13.51 -9.93 5.09
N SER A 12 -13.97 -9.25 6.15
CA SER A 12 -15.29 -9.45 6.73
C SER A 12 -16.41 -9.09 5.75
N GLU A 13 -16.23 -8.00 4.99
CA GLU A 13 -17.20 -7.55 3.99
C GLU A 13 -17.33 -8.55 2.82
N VAL A 14 -16.20 -9.03 2.29
CA VAL A 14 -16.20 -10.05 1.23
C VAL A 14 -16.81 -11.38 1.73
N GLN A 15 -16.55 -11.77 2.98
CA GLN A 15 -17.18 -12.94 3.58
C GLN A 15 -18.71 -12.78 3.68
N ALA A 16 -19.21 -11.61 4.07
CA ALA A 16 -20.63 -11.32 4.11
C ALA A 16 -21.28 -11.39 2.73
N LEU A 17 -20.63 -10.83 1.69
CA LEU A 17 -21.10 -10.92 0.30
C LEU A 17 -21.15 -12.36 -0.19
N LYS A 18 -20.16 -13.18 0.17
CA LYS A 18 -20.14 -14.61 -0.15
C LYS A 18 -21.32 -15.36 0.50
N VAL A 19 -21.62 -15.07 1.77
CA VAL A 19 -22.80 -15.63 2.46
C VAL A 19 -24.10 -15.19 1.78
N GLY A 20 -24.14 -13.96 1.24
CA GLY A 20 -25.25 -13.45 0.42
C GLY A 20 -25.40 -14.07 -0.97
N GLY A 21 -24.56 -15.06 -1.33
CA GLY A 21 -24.63 -15.76 -2.62
C GLY A 21 -23.92 -15.06 -3.76
N LEU A 22 -23.11 -14.03 -3.47
CA LEU A 22 -22.34 -13.33 -4.49
C LEU A 22 -21.08 -14.14 -4.85
N ASP A 23 -20.84 -14.28 -6.15
CA ASP A 23 -19.65 -14.95 -6.66
C ASP A 23 -18.44 -14.01 -6.53
N THR A 24 -17.49 -14.37 -5.66
CA THR A 24 -16.33 -13.52 -5.36
C THR A 24 -15.43 -13.34 -6.59
N ASN A 25 -15.47 -14.25 -7.57
CA ASN A 25 -14.71 -14.13 -8.82
C ASN A 25 -15.14 -12.97 -9.73
N LYS A 26 -16.20 -12.23 -9.35
CA LYS A 26 -16.67 -11.01 -10.03
C LYS A 26 -16.32 -9.72 -9.28
N LEU A 27 -15.75 -9.84 -8.08
CA LEU A 27 -15.37 -8.71 -7.26
C LEU A 27 -13.99 -8.20 -7.61
N ILE A 28 -13.82 -6.89 -7.62
CA ILE A 28 -12.52 -6.23 -7.73
C ILE A 28 -12.24 -5.55 -6.39
N TYR A 29 -11.05 -5.78 -5.83
CA TYR A 29 -10.62 -5.09 -4.62
C TYR A 29 -9.81 -3.85 -4.98
N THR A 30 -10.21 -2.68 -4.48
CA THR A 30 -9.47 -1.44 -4.70
C THR A 30 -8.42 -1.24 -3.60
N ILE A 31 -7.16 -1.12 -4.01
CA ILE A 31 -6.06 -0.71 -3.14
C ILE A 31 -5.72 0.75 -3.47
N ARG A 32 -5.79 1.62 -2.47
CA ARG A 32 -5.40 3.03 -2.60
C ARG A 32 -3.97 3.21 -2.13
N ILE A 33 -3.12 3.81 -2.96
CA ILE A 33 -1.79 4.23 -2.53
C ILE A 33 -1.93 5.65 -1.99
N LYS A 34 -1.91 5.83 -0.67
CA LYS A 34 -2.02 7.17 -0.06
C LYS A 34 -1.12 7.32 1.14
N VAL A 35 -0.64 8.54 1.32
CA VAL A 35 -0.08 8.99 2.59
C VAL A 35 -0.94 10.10 3.14
N PHE A 36 -1.48 9.86 4.34
CA PHE A 36 -2.16 10.90 5.10
C PHE A 36 -1.21 11.51 6.12
N SER A 37 -1.34 12.80 6.35
CA SER A 37 -0.64 13.50 7.42
C SER A 37 -1.62 14.26 8.30
N VAL A 38 -1.37 14.26 9.61
CA VAL A 38 -2.21 14.92 10.63
C VAL A 38 -1.31 15.76 11.52
N LEU A 39 -1.67 17.03 11.75
CA LEU A 39 -0.98 17.92 12.68
C LEU A 39 -1.30 17.53 14.13
N ASN A 40 -0.28 17.49 14.99
CA ASN A 40 -0.42 17.01 16.37
C ASN A 40 -1.07 18.02 17.33
N ASP A 41 -1.05 19.32 17.05
CA ASP A 41 -1.16 20.33 18.13
C ASP A 41 -2.56 20.91 18.37
N ASP A 42 -3.57 20.58 17.56
CA ASP A 42 -4.84 21.33 17.60
C ASP A 42 -6.10 20.46 17.40
N GLY A 43 -5.94 19.18 17.09
CA GLY A 43 -7.05 18.33 16.62
C GLY A 43 -7.61 18.73 15.24
N ALA A 44 -7.09 19.80 14.64
CA ALA A 44 -7.39 20.17 13.26
C ALA A 44 -6.67 19.22 12.31
N VAL A 45 -7.43 18.32 11.68
CA VAL A 45 -6.95 17.47 10.60
C VAL A 45 -6.74 18.35 9.37
N SER A 46 -5.54 18.93 9.22
CA SER A 46 -5.08 19.45 7.93
C SER A 46 -4.33 18.33 7.21
N THR A 47 -5.05 17.71 6.27
CA THR A 47 -4.50 16.73 5.34
C THR A 47 -3.73 17.48 4.27
N GLU A 48 -2.41 17.43 4.33
CA GLU A 48 -1.66 17.54 3.07
C GLU A 48 -1.64 16.15 2.45
N ASN A 49 -2.19 16.03 1.24
CA ASN A 49 -1.94 14.85 0.40
C ASN A 49 -0.43 14.83 0.14
N MET A 50 0.23 13.77 0.61
CA MET A 50 1.62 13.49 0.35
C MET A 50 1.71 12.15 -0.36
N GLY A 51 2.65 12.03 -1.30
CA GLY A 51 3.01 10.75 -1.91
C GLY A 51 4.33 10.21 -1.36
N TYR A 52 4.61 8.93 -1.62
CA TYR A 52 5.87 8.25 -1.30
C TYR A 52 7.08 8.94 -1.90
N THR A 53 6.97 9.42 -3.14
CA THR A 53 8.00 10.27 -3.77
C THR A 53 8.47 11.39 -2.83
N ARG A 54 7.53 12.04 -2.16
CA ARG A 54 7.82 13.16 -1.26
C ARG A 54 8.38 12.71 0.08
N LEU A 55 7.88 11.60 0.63
CA LEU A 55 8.41 11.00 1.87
C LEU A 55 9.92 10.74 1.80
N CYS A 56 10.41 10.34 0.63
CA CYS A 56 11.82 10.04 0.41
C CYS A 56 12.67 11.26 0.03
N SER A 57 12.05 12.41 -0.24
CA SER A 57 12.73 13.59 -0.80
C SER A 57 12.81 14.78 0.16
N VAL A 58 12.03 14.79 1.25
CA VAL A 58 11.96 15.95 2.15
C VAL A 58 12.14 15.55 3.60
N ASN A 59 12.70 16.47 4.40
CA ASN A 59 12.72 16.31 5.85
C ASN A 59 11.29 16.43 6.40
N MET A 60 10.80 15.30 6.92
CA MET A 60 9.45 15.18 7.47
C MET A 60 9.29 16.03 8.72
N SER A 61 8.11 16.65 8.87
CA SER A 61 7.82 17.47 10.05
C SER A 61 7.67 16.60 11.29
N LYS A 62 8.38 16.94 12.36
CA LYS A 62 8.28 16.26 13.66
C LYS A 62 6.93 16.50 14.35
N ASN A 63 6.19 17.53 13.94
CA ASN A 63 4.90 17.91 14.53
C ASN A 63 3.71 17.25 13.83
N ARG A 64 3.96 16.30 12.92
CA ARG A 64 2.93 15.56 12.19
C ARG A 64 2.99 14.08 12.49
N ARG A 65 1.83 13.43 12.45
CA ARG A 65 1.70 11.98 12.31
C ARG A 65 1.41 11.66 10.87
N TYR A 66 1.95 10.56 10.39
CA TYR A 66 1.76 10.09 9.04
C TYR A 66 1.08 8.72 9.08
N CYS A 67 0.08 8.51 8.24
CA CYS A 67 -0.47 7.20 7.97
C CYS A 67 0.03 6.79 6.59
N VAL A 68 0.92 5.80 6.57
CA VAL A 68 1.58 5.27 5.37
C VAL A 68 1.25 3.79 5.25
N GLU A 69 1.05 3.31 4.03
CA GLU A 69 1.09 1.89 3.74
C GLU A 69 2.54 1.39 3.73
N THR A 70 2.83 0.29 4.39
CA THR A 70 4.14 -0.37 4.26
C THR A 70 4.12 -1.32 3.07
N LEU A 71 5.31 -1.74 2.61
CA LEU A 71 5.43 -2.83 1.64
C LEU A 71 4.70 -4.10 2.13
N LYS A 72 4.80 -4.37 3.43
CA LYS A 72 4.06 -5.45 4.10
C LYS A 72 2.55 -5.30 3.94
N ASN A 73 1.98 -4.15 4.29
CA ASN A 73 0.54 -3.93 4.18
C ASN A 73 0.06 -4.06 2.73
N MET A 74 0.85 -3.54 1.78
CA MET A 74 0.56 -3.64 0.36
C MET A 74 0.61 -5.09 -0.13
N PHE A 75 1.55 -5.89 0.37
CA PHE A 75 1.62 -7.32 0.09
C PHE A 75 0.40 -8.05 0.62
N ASP A 76 0.04 -7.84 1.88
CA ASP A 76 -1.12 -8.48 2.51
C ASP A 76 -2.41 -8.12 1.75
N LYS A 77 -2.58 -6.86 1.35
CA LYS A 77 -3.71 -6.38 0.53
C LYS A 77 -3.72 -6.99 -0.87
N ALA A 78 -2.58 -7.08 -1.55
CA ALA A 78 -2.49 -7.72 -2.87
C ALA A 78 -2.89 -9.20 -2.81
N ARG A 79 -2.54 -9.89 -1.72
CA ARG A 79 -2.86 -11.31 -1.50
C ARG A 79 -4.34 -11.58 -1.25
N ILE A 80 -5.13 -10.58 -0.85
CA ILE A 80 -6.59 -10.70 -0.70
C ILE A 80 -7.24 -11.22 -1.98
N ARG A 81 -6.75 -10.79 -3.15
CA ARG A 81 -7.28 -11.25 -4.45
C ARG A 81 -7.23 -12.77 -4.60
N ILE A 82 -6.10 -13.38 -4.25
CA ILE A 82 -5.92 -14.83 -4.36
C ILE A 82 -6.69 -15.53 -3.23
N ASN A 83 -6.51 -15.04 -2.01
CA ASN A 83 -7.07 -15.67 -0.81
C ASN A 83 -8.60 -15.71 -0.81
N LEU A 84 -9.26 -14.75 -1.46
CA LEU A 84 -10.72 -14.66 -1.55
C LEU A 84 -11.26 -14.99 -2.94
N ASN A 85 -10.41 -15.45 -3.88
CA ASN A 85 -10.78 -15.76 -5.26
C ASN A 85 -11.49 -14.59 -5.96
N LEU A 86 -10.91 -13.39 -5.88
CA LEU A 86 -11.44 -12.18 -6.51
C LEU A 86 -11.08 -12.10 -7.99
N LEU A 87 -11.86 -11.35 -8.77
CA LEU A 87 -11.59 -11.08 -10.19
C LEU A 87 -10.21 -10.44 -10.37
N GLY A 88 -9.92 -9.43 -9.56
CA GLY A 88 -8.69 -8.65 -9.68
C GLY A 88 -8.52 -7.61 -8.59
N VAL A 89 -7.49 -6.78 -8.78
CA VAL A 89 -7.17 -5.62 -7.95
C VAL A 89 -7.19 -4.38 -8.82
N LEU A 90 -7.83 -3.32 -8.35
CA LEU A 90 -7.72 -1.97 -8.91
C LEU A 90 -6.80 -1.15 -8.02
N VAL A 91 -5.73 -0.59 -8.58
CA VAL A 91 -4.86 0.34 -7.85
C VAL A 91 -5.28 1.77 -8.18
N SER A 92 -5.51 2.59 -7.16
CA SER A 92 -5.82 4.02 -7.32
C SER A 92 -4.78 4.91 -6.66
N ASP A 93 -4.82 6.20 -7.01
CA ASP A 93 -3.95 7.23 -6.46
C ASP A 93 -2.46 6.93 -6.81
N LEU A 94 -2.18 6.55 -8.07
CA LEU A 94 -0.85 6.17 -8.55
C LEU A 94 0.17 7.32 -8.47
N GLU A 95 -0.32 8.56 -8.52
CA GLU A 95 0.47 9.77 -8.32
C GLU A 95 1.09 9.86 -6.91
N ASP A 96 0.54 9.13 -5.94
CA ASP A 96 1.07 9.09 -4.59
C ASP A 96 2.14 7.98 -4.42
N ASP A 97 2.38 7.10 -5.41
CA ASP A 97 3.50 6.15 -5.39
C ASP A 97 4.87 6.87 -5.55
N ASP A 98 5.97 6.13 -5.50
CA ASP A 98 7.30 6.65 -5.85
C ASP A 98 7.50 6.68 -7.38
N TYR A 99 6.68 7.50 -8.06
CA TYR A 99 6.69 7.62 -9.53
C TYR A 99 7.95 8.31 -10.08
N GLU A 100 8.75 8.97 -9.22
CA GLU A 100 10.05 9.57 -9.58
C GLU A 100 11.25 8.71 -9.14
N GLY A 101 11.04 7.61 -8.41
CA GLY A 101 12.09 6.71 -7.94
C GLY A 101 13.02 7.32 -6.89
N LYS A 102 12.53 8.27 -6.10
CA LYS A 102 13.31 9.02 -5.10
C LYS A 102 13.69 8.17 -3.90
N CYS A 103 12.88 7.16 -3.57
CA CYS A 103 13.21 6.16 -2.55
C CYS A 103 14.26 5.17 -3.05
N ASN A 104 14.50 5.11 -4.37
CA ASN A 104 15.36 4.14 -5.03
C ASN A 104 15.01 2.68 -4.67
N CYS A 105 13.75 2.43 -4.29
CA CYS A 105 13.29 1.13 -3.85
C CYS A 105 12.92 0.26 -5.06
N ILE A 106 13.64 -0.84 -5.22
CA ILE A 106 13.37 -1.85 -6.25
C ILE A 106 12.82 -3.09 -5.56
N VAL A 107 11.63 -3.56 -5.97
CA VAL A 107 10.93 -4.69 -5.34
C VAL A 107 10.61 -5.80 -6.35
N GLY A 108 10.45 -7.02 -5.84
CA GLY A 108 9.96 -8.14 -6.64
C GLY A 108 10.93 -8.54 -7.76
N SER A 109 10.43 -8.69 -8.99
CA SER A 109 11.22 -8.94 -10.19
C SER A 109 11.57 -7.70 -11.00
N SER A 110 11.10 -6.51 -10.60
CA SER A 110 11.40 -5.26 -11.28
C SER A 110 12.91 -4.92 -11.22
N ASP A 111 13.41 -4.31 -12.29
CA ASP A 111 14.72 -3.65 -12.35
C ASP A 111 14.60 -2.10 -12.32
N ASN A 112 13.37 -1.59 -12.19
CA ASN A 112 13.05 -0.17 -12.21
C ASN A 112 12.62 0.30 -10.81
N PRO A 113 13.21 1.38 -10.26
CA PRO A 113 12.79 1.95 -8.98
C PRO A 113 11.48 2.75 -9.02
N LEU A 114 10.90 2.98 -10.21
CA LEU A 114 9.63 3.68 -10.34
C LEU A 114 8.45 2.77 -9.93
N PHE A 115 7.48 3.35 -9.23
CA PHE A 115 6.23 2.68 -8.81
C PHE A 115 6.44 1.35 -8.07
N PRO A 116 7.23 1.33 -6.97
CA PRO A 116 7.49 0.12 -6.22
C PRO A 116 6.20 -0.51 -5.67
N LEU A 117 5.23 0.28 -5.20
CA LEU A 117 3.99 -0.27 -4.65
C LEU A 117 3.11 -0.89 -5.73
N LEU A 118 2.97 -0.24 -6.89
CA LEU A 118 2.27 -0.83 -8.02
C LEU A 118 2.94 -2.14 -8.47
N SER A 119 4.27 -2.15 -8.57
CA SER A 119 5.03 -3.34 -8.99
C SER A 119 4.81 -4.52 -8.03
N LEU A 120 4.85 -4.25 -6.72
CA LEU A 120 4.53 -5.22 -5.68
C LEU A 120 3.11 -5.77 -5.85
N VAL A 121 2.10 -4.90 -5.98
CA VAL A 121 0.70 -5.34 -6.13
C VAL A 121 0.50 -6.15 -7.41
N ALA A 122 1.13 -5.73 -8.51
CA ALA A 122 1.04 -6.41 -9.79
C ALA A 122 1.58 -7.85 -9.71
N GLU A 123 2.68 -8.08 -9.00
CA GLU A 123 3.25 -9.43 -8.84
C GLU A 123 2.53 -10.25 -7.76
N ALA A 124 2.33 -9.67 -6.58
CA ALA A 124 1.76 -10.37 -5.41
C ALA A 124 0.27 -10.70 -5.58
N SER A 125 -0.45 -10.08 -6.52
CA SER A 125 -1.84 -10.44 -6.82
C SER A 125 -1.99 -11.61 -7.81
N GLN A 126 -0.92 -12.00 -8.52
CA GLN A 126 -1.00 -13.00 -9.60
C GLN A 126 -0.73 -14.42 -9.12
N GLU A 127 0.33 -14.65 -8.33
CA GLU A 127 0.77 -15.99 -7.94
C GLU A 127 1.25 -16.08 -6.50
N ASN A 128 0.84 -17.11 -5.76
CA ASN A 128 1.20 -17.30 -4.34
C ASN A 128 2.54 -18.03 -4.10
N LYS A 129 3.54 -17.77 -4.95
CA LYS A 129 4.85 -18.44 -4.87
C LYS A 129 5.83 -17.74 -3.93
N ASN A 130 5.77 -16.42 -3.88
CA ASN A 130 6.73 -15.58 -3.15
C ASN A 130 6.13 -15.09 -1.82
N ASP A 131 6.95 -15.08 -0.78
CA ASP A 131 6.60 -14.52 0.53
C ASP A 131 6.83 -13.00 0.58
N GLU A 132 6.52 -12.39 1.72
CA GLU A 132 6.71 -10.94 1.94
C GLU A 132 8.19 -10.52 1.76
N ASN A 133 9.14 -11.38 2.09
CA ASN A 133 10.58 -11.05 2.02
C ASN A 133 11.05 -10.81 0.59
N HIS A 134 10.42 -11.44 -0.40
CA HIS A 134 10.69 -11.21 -1.81
C HIS A 134 10.43 -9.75 -2.24
N TYR A 135 9.56 -9.05 -1.53
CA TYR A 135 9.12 -7.70 -1.87
C TYR A 135 9.76 -6.61 -0.99
N LYS A 136 10.78 -6.96 -0.20
CA LYS A 136 11.65 -5.97 0.44
C LYS A 136 12.43 -5.21 -0.62
N CYS A 137 12.75 -3.94 -0.36
CA CYS A 137 13.61 -3.17 -1.25
C CYS A 137 14.97 -3.86 -1.38
N LYS A 138 15.35 -4.20 -2.61
CA LYS A 138 16.70 -4.70 -2.94
C LYS A 138 17.75 -3.59 -2.87
N HIS A 139 17.31 -2.37 -3.16
CA HIS A 139 18.10 -1.14 -3.18
C HIS A 139 17.31 -0.01 -2.55
N GLY A 140 17.98 1.00 -2.00
CA GLY A 140 17.33 2.11 -1.33
C GLY A 140 16.59 1.70 -0.05
N ASP A 141 15.79 2.61 0.47
CA ASP A 141 14.95 2.40 1.65
C ASP A 141 13.55 2.91 1.33
N PHE A 142 12.54 2.07 1.53
CA PHE A 142 11.15 2.54 1.53
C PHE A 142 10.80 3.01 2.94
N PRO A 143 9.96 4.04 3.09
CA PRO A 143 9.51 4.47 4.40
C PRO A 143 8.90 3.29 5.16
N ASP A 144 9.57 2.86 6.23
CA ASP A 144 9.14 1.76 7.10
C ASP A 144 8.56 2.31 8.41
N ILE A 145 7.70 1.52 9.05
CA ILE A 145 7.12 1.83 10.36
C ILE A 145 7.95 1.10 11.42
N ALA A 146 8.64 1.87 12.28
CA ALA A 146 9.21 1.35 13.52
C ALA A 146 8.17 1.35 14.65
#